data_AF-A0A3D2MPM5-F1
#
_entry.id   AF-A0A3D2MPM5-F1
#
_cell.length_a   1.000
_cell.length_b   1.000
_cell.length_c   1.000
_cell.angle_alpha   90.00
_cell.angle_beta   90.00
_cell.angle_gamma   90.00
#
_symmetry.space_group_name_H-M   'P 1'
#
loop_
_entity.id
_entity.type
_entity.pdbx_description
1 polymer ?
#
loop_
_entity_poly.entity_id
_entity_poly.type
_entity_poly.pdbx_seq_one_letter_code
_entity_poly.pdbx_strand_id
1 'polypeptide(L)'
;IHGFGRNLPWTVIAGQDIEGATQLSIQLTSSDATRPSYPYEFTFTATIAVGAGTLTFTLVMENRGDEAMPIAPGFHPYFSVAQQDKSQIVTDGPPGFDVKAFDWENNPPNNPYLFPHRVTLQIPYHGTVVVEELPVEGAYALANMQVWSEPVTKPDCAFVCFEPTVGSEDALNR
;
A
#
# COMPACT_ATOMS: atom_id res chain seq x y z
N ILE A 1 -2.56 -15.47 1.35
CA ILE A 1 -3.11 -14.12 1.64
C ILE A 1 -2.38 -13.07 0.80
N HIS A 2 -3.06 -11.99 0.39
CA HIS A 2 -2.57 -10.87 -0.47
C HIS A 2 -2.27 -11.18 -1.94
N GLY A 3 -2.91 -12.22 -2.50
CA GLY A 3 -2.77 -12.54 -3.93
C GLY A 3 -1.34 -12.91 -4.35
N PHE A 4 -1.03 -12.68 -5.63
CA PHE A 4 0.25 -13.08 -6.24
C PHE A 4 1.15 -11.90 -6.66
N GLY A 5 0.64 -10.66 -6.66
CA GLY A 5 1.39 -9.49 -7.18
C GLY A 5 2.75 -9.27 -6.51
N ARG A 6 2.88 -9.60 -5.21
CA ARG A 6 4.14 -9.52 -4.46
C ARG A 6 5.09 -10.72 -4.64
N ASN A 7 4.60 -11.82 -5.23
CA ASN A 7 5.31 -13.09 -5.31
C ASN A 7 5.86 -13.38 -6.71
N LEU A 8 5.29 -12.76 -7.75
CA LEU A 8 5.67 -12.98 -9.14
C LEU A 8 6.59 -11.87 -9.65
N PRO A 9 7.53 -12.19 -10.56
CA PRO A 9 8.38 -11.18 -11.15
C PRO A 9 7.58 -10.25 -12.06
N TRP A 10 7.89 -8.95 -11.99
CA TRP A 10 7.39 -7.95 -12.92
C TRP A 10 8.50 -7.62 -13.93
N THR A 11 8.12 -7.37 -15.17
CA THR A 11 9.05 -7.01 -16.25
C THR A 11 9.20 -5.50 -16.32
N VAL A 12 10.44 -4.99 -16.36
CA VAL A 12 10.70 -3.57 -16.65
C VAL A 12 10.32 -3.30 -18.10
N ILE A 13 9.42 -2.33 -18.32
CA ILE A 13 8.95 -1.95 -19.66
C ILE A 13 9.39 -0.55 -20.07
N ALA A 14 9.71 0.32 -19.10
CA ALA A 14 10.26 1.65 -19.35
C ALA A 14 11.05 2.13 -18.13
N GLY A 15 12.06 2.97 -18.38
CA GLY A 15 12.78 3.71 -17.36
C GLY A 15 13.25 5.03 -17.95
N GLN A 16 13.09 6.11 -17.21
CA GLN A 16 13.51 7.44 -17.65
C GLN A 16 13.96 8.29 -16.48
N ASP A 17 15.05 9.02 -16.71
CA ASP A 17 15.44 10.14 -15.87
C ASP A 17 14.87 11.41 -16.49
N ILE A 18 14.01 12.08 -15.74
CA ILE A 18 13.46 13.40 -16.06
C ILE A 18 14.18 14.38 -15.14
N GLU A 19 14.41 15.61 -15.60
CA GLU A 19 15.06 16.62 -14.76
C GLU A 19 14.31 16.79 -13.43
N GLY A 20 14.95 16.37 -12.33
CA GLY A 20 14.37 16.40 -10.98
C GLY A 20 13.55 15.17 -10.54
N ALA A 21 13.38 14.14 -11.39
CA ALA A 21 12.70 12.90 -11.02
C ALA A 21 13.17 11.67 -11.83
N THR A 22 13.27 10.51 -11.19
CA THR A 22 13.53 9.23 -11.87
C THR A 22 12.25 8.39 -11.87
N GLN A 23 11.89 7.81 -13.02
CA GLN A 23 10.71 6.97 -13.17
C GLN A 23 11.04 5.58 -13.71
N LEU A 24 10.37 4.57 -13.17
CA LEU A 24 10.43 3.18 -13.59
C LEU A 24 9.01 2.63 -13.79
N SER A 25 8.75 1.99 -14.93
CA SER A 25 7.50 1.26 -15.17
C SER A 25 7.78 -0.23 -15.28
N ILE A 26 7.04 -1.01 -14.51
CA ILE A 26 7.10 -2.47 -14.48
C ILE A 26 5.71 -3.05 -14.78
N GLN A 27 5.66 -4.24 -15.37
CA GLN A 27 4.43 -4.88 -15.80
C GLN A 27 4.34 -6.35 -15.38
N LEU A 28 3.14 -6.79 -15.01
CA LEU A 28 2.78 -8.18 -14.77
C LEU A 28 1.55 -8.53 -15.61
N THR A 29 1.65 -9.56 -16.44
CA THR A 29 0.56 -10.05 -17.29
C THR A 29 0.06 -11.40 -16.82
N SER A 30 -1.20 -11.73 -17.13
CA SER A 30 -1.73 -13.07 -16.92
C SER A 30 -0.86 -14.14 -17.60
N SER A 31 -0.66 -15.27 -16.93
CA SER A 31 0.16 -16.38 -17.41
C SER A 31 -0.42 -17.72 -16.93
N ASP A 32 0.10 -18.83 -17.44
CA ASP A 32 -0.29 -20.17 -16.98
C ASP A 32 -0.09 -20.37 -15.46
N ALA A 33 0.80 -19.59 -14.84
CA ALA A 33 1.02 -19.61 -13.40
C ALA A 33 -0.09 -18.87 -12.61
N THR A 34 -0.71 -17.83 -13.18
CA THR A 34 -1.77 -17.05 -12.51
C THR A 34 -3.15 -17.63 -12.75
N ARG A 35 -3.40 -18.19 -13.94
CA ARG A 35 -4.71 -18.70 -14.38
C ARG A 35 -5.38 -19.67 -13.38
N PRO A 36 -4.67 -20.62 -12.73
CA PRO A 36 -5.32 -21.56 -11.80
C PRO A 36 -5.95 -20.90 -10.57
N SER A 37 -5.45 -19.74 -10.13
CA SER A 37 -5.93 -19.04 -8.94
C SER A 37 -6.69 -17.75 -9.26
N TYR A 38 -6.53 -17.21 -10.46
CA TYR A 38 -7.17 -15.99 -10.91
C TYR A 38 -7.36 -16.06 -12.44
N PRO A 39 -8.48 -16.65 -12.90
CA PRO A 39 -8.68 -17.06 -14.30
C PRO A 39 -9.09 -15.89 -15.22
N TYR A 40 -8.39 -14.75 -15.10
CA TYR A 40 -8.64 -13.55 -15.90
C TYR A 40 -7.44 -13.25 -16.81
N GLU A 41 -7.73 -12.73 -18.01
CA GLU A 41 -6.74 -12.14 -18.90
C GLU A 41 -6.49 -10.70 -18.44
N PHE A 42 -5.26 -10.38 -18.04
CA PHE A 42 -4.97 -9.06 -17.45
C PHE A 42 -3.60 -8.51 -17.84
N THR A 43 -3.48 -7.20 -17.70
CA THR A 43 -2.20 -6.47 -17.73
C THR A 43 -2.17 -5.47 -16.58
N PHE A 44 -1.27 -5.68 -15.62
CA PHE A 44 -1.06 -4.77 -14.50
C PHE A 44 0.23 -4.01 -14.72
N THR A 45 0.17 -2.69 -14.69
CA THR A 45 1.34 -1.82 -14.87
C THR A 45 1.52 -0.96 -13.64
N ALA A 46 2.68 -1.05 -12.99
CA ALA A 46 3.07 -0.19 -11.89
C ALA A 46 4.10 0.81 -12.41
N THR A 47 3.88 2.09 -12.16
CA THR A 47 4.80 3.17 -12.48
C THR A 47 5.22 3.86 -11.19
N ILE A 48 6.52 3.86 -10.93
CA ILE A 48 7.15 4.36 -9.71
C ILE A 48 7.96 5.59 -10.10
N ALA A 49 7.63 6.75 -9.55
CA ALA A 49 8.37 7.99 -9.78
C ALA A 49 8.93 8.52 -8.45
N VAL A 50 10.23 8.77 -8.42
CA VAL A 50 10.96 9.34 -7.28
C VAL A 50 11.36 10.76 -7.63
N GLY A 51 10.86 11.73 -6.88
CA GLY A 51 11.21 13.14 -7.01
C GLY A 51 11.72 13.74 -5.70
N ALA A 52 11.86 15.06 -5.66
CA ALA A 52 12.25 15.76 -4.44
C ALA A 52 11.23 15.52 -3.31
N GLY A 53 11.61 14.72 -2.31
CA GLY A 53 10.79 14.42 -1.13
C GLY A 53 9.51 13.62 -1.40
N THR A 54 9.35 13.04 -2.59
CA THR A 54 8.12 12.35 -3.01
C THR A 54 8.41 11.03 -3.69
N LEU A 55 7.57 10.04 -3.39
CA LEU A 55 7.49 8.75 -4.07
C LEU A 55 6.04 8.59 -4.56
N THR A 56 5.85 8.61 -5.88
CA THR A 56 4.54 8.38 -6.49
C THR A 56 4.48 6.96 -7.02
N PHE A 57 3.47 6.20 -6.60
CA PHE A 57 3.20 4.86 -7.12
C PHE A 57 1.86 4.88 -7.84
N THR A 58 1.86 4.66 -9.16
CA THR A 58 0.66 4.54 -9.97
C THR A 58 0.47 3.09 -10.37
N LEU A 59 -0.66 2.49 -10.03
CA LEU A 59 -1.01 1.11 -10.41
C LEU A 59 -2.20 1.14 -11.36
N VAL A 60 -1.98 0.72 -12.59
CA VAL A 60 -3.03 0.54 -13.60
C VAL A 60 -3.34 -0.94 -13.73
N MET A 61 -4.61 -1.30 -13.54
CA MET A 61 -5.09 -2.67 -13.67
C MET A 61 -6.03 -2.78 -14.87
N GLU A 62 -5.56 -3.43 -15.92
CA GLU A 62 -6.32 -3.58 -17.16
C GLU A 62 -6.87 -4.99 -17.31
N ASN A 63 -8.19 -5.09 -17.49
CA ASN A 63 -8.86 -6.30 -17.90
C ASN A 63 -8.74 -6.46 -19.42
N ARG A 64 -8.15 -7.57 -19.86
CA ARG A 64 -7.95 -7.91 -21.28
C ARG A 64 -8.93 -8.97 -21.77
N GLY A 65 -9.81 -9.47 -20.89
CA GLY A 65 -10.85 -10.44 -21.22
C GLY A 65 -12.23 -9.80 -21.38
N ASP A 66 -13.20 -10.65 -21.73
CA ASP A 66 -14.59 -10.25 -21.96
C ASP A 66 -15.47 -10.36 -20.69
N GLU A 67 -14.96 -10.97 -19.62
CA GLU A 67 -15.66 -11.11 -18.35
C GLU A 67 -15.26 -10.01 -17.37
N ALA A 68 -16.17 -9.62 -16.47
CA ALA A 68 -15.86 -8.67 -15.41
C ALA A 68 -14.77 -9.23 -14.48
N MET A 69 -13.67 -8.49 -14.33
CA MET A 69 -12.51 -8.88 -13.53
C MET A 69 -12.55 -8.21 -12.14
N PRO A 70 -12.83 -8.96 -11.05
CA PRO A 70 -12.87 -8.41 -9.70
C PRO A 70 -11.44 -8.16 -9.19
N ILE A 71 -11.19 -6.96 -8.67
CA ILE A 71 -9.88 -6.54 -8.16
C ILE A 71 -10.00 -5.91 -6.78
N ALA A 72 -8.97 -6.11 -5.95
CA ALA A 72 -8.84 -5.49 -4.64
C ALA A 72 -7.36 -5.22 -4.32
N PRO A 73 -6.68 -4.31 -5.06
CA PRO A 73 -5.30 -3.97 -4.79
C PRO A 73 -5.16 -3.20 -3.47
N GLY A 74 -3.93 -3.19 -2.97
CA GLY A 74 -3.52 -2.38 -1.83
C GLY A 74 -2.02 -2.13 -1.87
N PHE A 75 -1.59 -1.07 -1.19
CA PHE A 75 -0.19 -0.72 -1.05
C PHE A 75 0.22 -0.94 0.41
N HIS A 76 1.38 -1.57 0.61
CA HIS A 76 1.81 -2.00 1.93
C HIS A 76 3.17 -1.37 2.31
N PRO A 77 3.26 -0.04 2.45
CA PRO A 77 4.50 0.64 2.81
C PRO A 77 4.85 0.38 4.29
N TYR A 78 6.12 0.07 4.53
CA TYR A 78 6.68 -0.09 5.86
C TYR A 78 7.47 1.16 6.21
N PHE A 79 7.02 1.91 7.21
CA PHE A 79 7.76 3.07 7.72
C PHE A 79 8.62 2.64 8.90
N SER A 80 9.93 2.88 8.81
CA SER A 80 10.90 2.53 9.86
C SER A 80 10.61 3.32 11.14
N VAL A 81 10.34 2.62 12.23
CA VAL A 81 10.14 3.21 13.57
C VAL A 81 10.65 2.21 14.60
N ALA A 82 11.60 2.63 15.44
CA ALA A 82 12.07 1.78 16.51
C ALA A 82 10.93 1.50 17.51
N GLN A 83 10.93 0.30 18.09
CA GLN A 83 9.84 -0.15 18.96
C GLN A 83 9.50 0.86 20.06
N GLN A 84 10.52 1.36 20.78
CA GLN A 84 10.35 2.29 21.90
C GLN A 84 9.77 3.65 21.50
N ASP A 85 9.76 3.95 20.20
CA ASP A 85 9.33 5.25 19.67
C ASP A 85 7.94 5.20 19.02
N LYS A 86 7.35 4.03 18.81
CA LYS A 86 6.04 3.90 18.13
C LYS A 86 4.90 4.64 18.83
N SER A 87 4.89 4.64 20.16
CA SER A 87 3.89 5.37 20.95
C SER A 87 4.01 6.91 20.84
N GLN A 88 5.10 7.41 20.24
CA GLN A 88 5.36 8.83 20.02
C GLN A 88 4.96 9.29 18.60
N ILE A 89 4.47 8.39 17.75
CA ILE A 89 3.93 8.75 16.44
C ILE A 89 2.79 9.75 16.64
N VAL A 90 2.80 10.83 15.84
CA VAL A 90 1.68 11.78 15.76
C VAL A 90 1.04 11.65 14.39
N THR A 91 -0.28 11.57 14.34
CA THR A 91 -1.03 11.46 13.08
C THR A 91 -2.35 12.21 13.13
N ASP A 92 -2.82 12.68 11.97
CA ASP A 92 -4.16 13.25 11.76
C ASP A 92 -5.21 12.18 11.37
N GLY A 93 -4.81 10.93 11.19
CA GLY A 93 -5.70 9.83 10.84
C GLY A 93 -5.05 8.44 10.82
N PRO A 94 -5.76 7.42 10.29
CA PRO A 94 -7.13 7.50 9.79
C PRO A 94 -8.17 7.77 10.91
N PRO A 95 -9.40 8.23 10.60
CA PRO A 95 -10.43 8.47 11.60
C PRO A 95 -10.70 7.25 12.49
N GLY A 96 -10.69 7.46 13.81
CA GLY A 96 -10.88 6.40 14.80
C GLY A 96 -9.60 5.64 15.19
N PHE A 97 -8.46 5.92 14.55
CA PHE A 97 -7.17 5.44 15.01
C PHE A 97 -6.60 6.38 16.08
N ASP A 98 -6.19 5.80 17.21
CA ASP A 98 -5.49 6.51 18.29
C ASP A 98 -4.23 5.74 18.67
N VAL A 99 -3.06 6.35 18.45
CA VAL A 99 -1.74 5.78 18.76
C VAL A 99 -1.65 5.36 20.23
N LYS A 100 -2.32 6.07 21.15
CA LYS A 100 -2.26 5.79 22.59
C LYS A 100 -3.16 4.64 23.02
N ALA A 101 -4.06 4.18 22.16
CA ALA A 101 -4.98 3.08 22.46
C ALA A 101 -4.32 1.70 22.38
N PHE A 102 -3.09 1.59 21.84
CA PHE A 102 -2.42 0.32 21.59
C PHE A 102 -1.26 0.06 22.56
N ASP A 103 -1.17 -1.18 23.02
CA ASP A 103 0.06 -1.73 23.57
C ASP A 103 0.96 -2.13 22.41
N TRP A 104 1.83 -1.21 21.99
CA TRP A 104 2.71 -1.41 20.84
C TRP A 104 3.67 -2.59 20.99
N GLU A 105 3.95 -3.05 22.21
CA GLU A 105 4.87 -4.16 22.45
C GLU A 105 4.19 -5.52 22.31
N ASN A 106 3.02 -5.69 22.93
CA ASN A 106 2.37 -7.00 23.02
C ASN A 106 1.16 -7.15 22.10
N ASN A 107 0.45 -6.06 21.82
CA ASN A 107 -0.75 -6.04 21.00
C ASN A 107 -0.80 -4.78 20.12
N PRO A 108 0.16 -4.63 19.18
CA PRO A 108 0.18 -3.52 18.24
C PRO A 108 -1.07 -3.52 17.35
N PRO A 109 -1.36 -2.40 16.65
CA PRO A 109 -2.49 -2.33 15.75
C PRO A 109 -2.41 -3.40 14.65
N ASN A 110 -3.57 -3.93 14.29
CA ASN A 110 -3.79 -4.78 13.13
C ASN A 110 -5.25 -4.61 12.69
N ASN A 111 -5.60 -3.36 12.35
CA ASN A 111 -7.00 -2.96 12.19
C ASN A 111 -7.20 -2.15 10.90
N PRO A 112 -8.30 -2.40 10.17
CA PRO A 112 -8.71 -1.56 9.06
C PRO A 112 -9.49 -0.35 9.55
N TYR A 113 -9.29 0.78 8.89
CA TYR A 113 -10.00 2.03 9.09
C TYR A 113 -10.49 2.58 7.74
N LEU A 114 -11.42 3.54 7.76
CA LEU A 114 -11.74 4.31 6.55
C LEU A 114 -10.54 5.17 6.16
N PHE A 115 -10.13 5.12 4.90
CA PHE A 115 -9.07 5.99 4.41
C PHE A 115 -9.65 7.35 3.99
N PRO A 116 -9.26 8.47 4.61
CA PRO A 116 -9.71 9.80 4.18
C PRO A 116 -8.99 10.30 2.91
N HIS A 117 -8.37 9.41 2.13
CA HIS A 117 -7.52 9.69 0.97
C HIS A 117 -6.25 10.50 1.24
N ARG A 118 -6.06 11.00 2.47
CA ARG A 118 -4.84 11.68 2.91
C ARG A 118 -4.66 11.54 4.41
N VAL A 119 -3.51 11.02 4.82
CA VAL A 119 -3.07 11.02 6.23
C VAL A 119 -1.65 11.56 6.35
N THR A 120 -1.37 12.27 7.43
CA THR A 120 -0.06 12.83 7.76
C THR A 120 0.49 12.13 8.98
N LEU A 121 1.67 11.54 8.88
CA LEU A 121 2.37 10.90 9.99
C LEU A 121 3.64 11.70 10.32
N GLN A 122 3.81 12.07 11.59
CA GLN A 122 5.09 12.51 12.12
C GLN A 122 5.76 11.29 12.75
N ILE A 123 6.81 10.83 12.09
CA ILE A 123 7.62 9.71 12.55
C ILE A 123 8.75 10.26 13.43
N PRO A 124 8.85 9.83 14.70
CA PRO A 124 9.90 10.27 15.60
C PRO A 124 11.29 10.12 14.96
N TYR A 125 12.10 11.18 15.04
CA TYR A 125 13.47 11.23 14.49
C TYR A 125 13.62 11.08 12.96
N HIS A 126 12.52 10.87 12.22
CA HIS A 126 12.53 10.68 10.76
C HIS A 126 11.77 11.76 9.97
N GLY A 127 10.93 12.56 10.64
CA GLY A 127 10.24 13.71 10.03
C GLY A 127 8.77 13.44 9.72
N THR A 128 8.24 14.09 8.69
CA THR A 128 6.83 13.96 8.30
C THR A 128 6.70 13.20 6.99
N VAL A 129 5.80 12.22 6.95
CA VAL A 129 5.36 11.56 5.73
C VAL A 129 3.87 11.81 5.53
N VAL A 130 3.49 12.03 4.27
CA VAL A 130 2.09 12.12 3.87
C VAL A 130 1.79 10.91 2.99
N VAL A 131 0.76 10.14 3.35
CA VAL A 131 0.21 9.09 2.50
C VAL A 131 -1.06 9.65 1.90
N GLU A 132 -1.04 9.87 0.58
CA GLU A 132 -2.11 10.53 -0.16
C GLU A 132 -2.45 9.75 -1.42
N GLU A 133 -3.74 9.57 -1.67
CA GLU A 133 -4.25 9.13 -2.97
C GLU A 133 -4.59 10.36 -3.80
N LEU A 134 -4.08 10.39 -5.05
CA LEU A 134 -4.48 11.41 -6.01
C LEU A 134 -5.66 10.86 -6.82
N PRO A 135 -6.79 11.60 -6.92
CA PRO A 135 -7.96 11.10 -7.64
C PRO A 135 -7.70 11.06 -9.14
N VAL A 136 -8.24 10.03 -9.80
CA VAL A 136 -8.24 9.90 -11.26
C VAL A 136 -9.64 10.26 -11.74
N GLU A 137 -9.74 11.26 -12.61
CA GLU A 137 -11.04 11.77 -13.13
C GLU A 137 -12.03 12.16 -12.01
N GLY A 138 -11.51 12.64 -10.88
CA GLY A 138 -12.31 13.04 -9.72
C GLY A 138 -12.78 11.88 -8.83
N ALA A 139 -12.35 10.65 -9.10
CA ALA A 139 -12.69 9.47 -8.30
C ALA A 139 -11.47 8.96 -7.51
N TYR A 140 -11.74 8.50 -6.30
CA TYR A 140 -10.80 7.76 -5.45
C TYR A 140 -11.12 6.27 -5.51
N ALA A 141 -10.09 5.42 -5.50
CA ALA A 141 -10.19 3.97 -5.54
C ALA A 141 -9.93 3.33 -4.17
N LEU A 142 -9.06 3.91 -3.33
CA LEU A 142 -8.64 3.34 -2.05
C LEU A 142 -9.61 3.76 -0.94
N ALA A 143 -10.40 2.81 -0.44
CA ALA A 143 -11.43 3.09 0.57
C ALA A 143 -10.97 2.82 2.02
N ASN A 144 -9.98 1.94 2.21
CA ASN A 144 -9.56 1.49 3.53
C ASN A 144 -8.10 1.82 3.78
N MET A 145 -7.75 1.97 5.06
CA MET A 145 -6.39 2.09 5.54
C MET A 145 -6.17 1.06 6.64
N GLN A 146 -5.38 0.03 6.36
CA GLN A 146 -4.93 -0.91 7.37
C GLN A 146 -3.77 -0.27 8.14
N VAL A 147 -3.89 -0.20 9.46
CA VAL A 147 -2.78 0.20 10.34
C VAL A 147 -2.25 -1.05 11.02
N TRP A 148 -0.97 -1.32 10.81
CA TRP A 148 -0.36 -2.58 11.25
C TRP A 148 1.07 -2.42 11.76
N SER A 149 1.43 -3.25 12.74
CA SER A 149 2.79 -3.44 13.21
C SER A 149 2.92 -4.83 13.85
N GLU A 150 4.14 -5.34 13.98
CA GLU A 150 4.44 -6.57 14.70
C GLU A 150 4.79 -6.32 16.18
N PRO A 151 4.51 -7.28 17.09
CA PRO A 151 4.89 -7.20 18.50
C PRO A 151 6.39 -7.47 18.67
N VAL A 152 6.95 -7.13 19.84
CA VAL A 152 8.39 -7.27 20.14
C VAL A 152 8.91 -8.70 20.13
N THR A 153 8.01 -9.68 20.20
CA THR A 153 8.36 -11.10 20.09
C THR A 153 8.76 -11.51 18.68
N LYS A 154 8.51 -10.66 17.67
CA LYS A 154 8.87 -10.91 16.27
C LYS A 154 10.28 -10.41 15.97
N PRO A 155 11.03 -11.12 15.11
CA PRO A 155 12.40 -10.75 14.77
C PRO A 155 12.51 -9.44 14.00
N ASP A 156 11.45 -9.06 13.28
CA ASP A 156 11.34 -7.79 12.58
C ASP A 156 10.05 -7.08 13.03
N CYS A 157 10.23 -6.11 13.92
CA CYS A 157 9.14 -5.29 14.44
C CYS A 157 9.46 -3.80 14.39
N ALA A 158 10.56 -3.36 13.78
CA ALA A 158 10.98 -1.96 13.78
C ALA A 158 10.29 -1.12 12.69
N PHE A 159 8.96 -1.24 12.58
CA PHE A 159 8.17 -0.52 11.60
C PHE A 159 6.73 -0.27 12.05
N VAL A 160 6.05 0.60 11.32
CA VAL A 160 4.59 0.72 11.29
C VAL A 160 4.12 0.84 9.84
N CYS A 161 2.97 0.27 9.53
CA CYS A 161 2.35 0.34 8.23
C CYS A 161 1.06 1.16 8.29
N PHE A 162 0.86 2.02 7.28
CA PHE A 162 -0.40 2.69 6.98
C PHE A 162 -0.71 2.39 5.53
N GLU A 163 -1.55 1.39 5.31
CA GLU A 163 -1.67 0.66 4.05
C GLU A 163 -3.00 1.03 3.39
N PRO A 164 -3.00 1.88 2.36
CA PRO A 164 -4.23 2.19 1.66
C PRO A 164 -4.61 1.03 0.73
N THR A 165 -5.86 0.57 0.83
CA THR A 165 -6.40 -0.57 0.07
C THR A 165 -7.78 -0.27 -0.51
N VAL A 166 -8.11 -0.89 -1.64
CA VAL A 166 -9.44 -0.77 -2.26
C VAL A 166 -10.52 -1.39 -1.37
N GLY A 167 -10.22 -2.52 -0.73
CA GLY A 167 -11.15 -3.26 0.11
C GLY A 167 -10.48 -3.80 1.37
N SER A 168 -11.29 -4.19 2.36
CA SER A 168 -10.81 -4.95 3.53
C SER A 168 -10.42 -6.38 3.13
N GLU A 169 -9.95 -7.17 4.09
CA GLU A 169 -9.86 -8.61 3.91
C GLU A 169 -11.21 -9.18 3.40
N ASP A 170 -11.09 -10.19 2.53
CA ASP A 170 -12.21 -10.89 1.90
C ASP A 170 -13.04 -10.05 0.89
N ALA A 171 -12.57 -8.88 0.47
CA ALA A 171 -13.31 -7.99 -0.43
C ALA A 171 -13.71 -8.61 -1.79
N LEU A 172 -13.02 -9.65 -2.27
CA LEU A 172 -13.35 -10.32 -3.54
C LEU A 172 -14.53 -11.30 -3.42
N ASN A 173 -14.98 -11.64 -2.20
CA ASN A 173 -16.03 -12.62 -1.95
C ASN A 173 -17.37 -11.99 -1.51
N ARG A 174 -17.51 -10.66 -1.60
CA ARG A 174 -18.68 -9.90 -1.13
C ARG A 174 -19.63 -9.51 -2.24
#